data_AF-A0A7Z9K9M2-F1
#
_entry.id   AF-A0A7Z9K9M2-F1
#
_cell.length_a   1.000
_cell.length_b   1.000
_cell.length_c   1.000
_cell.angle_alpha   90.00
_cell.angle_beta   90.00
_cell.angle_gamma   90.00
#
_symmetry.space_group_name_H-M   'P 1'
#
loop_
_entity.id
_entity.type
_entity.pdbx_description
1 polymer ?
#
loop_
_entity_poly.entity_id
_entity_poly.type
_entity_poly.pdbx_seq_one_letter_code
_entity_poly.pdbx_strand_id
1 'polypeptide(L)' 'MTKNPQYKRVLLKISGEGLMGEQEFGLDLSTMEKIAKDIKNVKELGTEVSL' A
#
# COMPACT_ATOMS: atom_id res chain seq x y z
N MET A 1 8.26 5.52 21.53
CA MET A 1 7.76 5.54 20.14
C MET A 1 6.31 5.10 20.18
N THR A 2 5.39 5.88 19.62
CA THR A 2 3.94 5.66 19.74
C THR A 2 3.55 4.31 19.17
N LYS A 3 3.09 3.39 20.03
CA LYS A 3 2.63 2.04 19.68
C LYS A 3 1.36 2.03 18.83
N ASN A 4 0.68 3.17 18.69
CA ASN A 4 -0.59 3.29 18.00
C ASN A 4 -0.43 4.12 16.72
N PRO A 5 -1.06 3.69 15.61
CA PRO A 5 -1.11 4.48 14.38
C PRO A 5 -1.76 5.84 14.64
N GLN A 6 -1.23 6.88 14.00
CA GLN A 6 -1.73 8.26 14.14
C GLN A 6 -3.14 8.43 13.55
N TYR A 7 -3.50 7.63 12.54
CA TYR A 7 -4.77 7.71 11.83
C TYR A 7 -5.54 6.39 11.97
N LYS A 8 -6.84 6.49 12.26
CA LYS A 8 -7.74 5.31 12.30
C LYS A 8 -8.07 4.79 10.90
N ARG A 9 -8.27 5.69 9.93
CA ARG A 9 -8.65 5.38 8.55
C ARG A 9 -7.93 6.28 7.57
N VAL A 10 -7.50 5.72 6.44
CA VAL A 10 -6.85 6.45 5.35
C VAL A 10 -7.41 6.03 3.99
N LEU A 11 -7.35 6.94 3.01
CA LEU A 11 -7.52 6.66 1.59
C LEU A 11 -6.13 6.68 0.95
N LEU A 12 -5.67 5.51 0.50
CA LEU A 12 -4.36 5.32 -0.11
C LEU A 12 -4.46 5.48 -1.62
N LYS A 13 -4.11 6.67 -2.11
CA LYS A 13 -4.00 6.91 -3.54
C LYS A 13 -2.67 6.37 -4.07
N ILE A 14 -2.74 5.58 -5.14
CA ILE A 14 -1.57 5.06 -5.87
C ILE A 14 -1.67 5.54 -7.32
N SER A 15 -0.56 5.98 -7.93
CA SER A 15 -0.53 6.28 -9.36
C SER A 15 -0.36 4.99 -10.17
N GLY A 16 -0.84 4.96 -11.42
CA GLY A 16 -0.70 3.76 -12.27
C GLY A 16 0.77 3.39 -12.49
N GLU A 17 1.63 4.40 -12.63
CA GLU A 17 3.08 4.25 -12.78
C GLU A 17 3.72 3.60 -11.54
N GLY A 18 3.16 3.82 -10.35
CA GLY A 18 3.62 3.19 -9.11
C GLY A 18 3.42 1.67 -9.07
N LEU A 19 2.61 1.12 -9.99
CA LEU A 19 2.36 -0.31 -10.12
C LEU A 19 3.22 -0.97 -11.21
N MET A 20 3.94 -0.19 -12.00
CA MET A 20 4.68 -0.68 -13.18
C MET A 20 6.07 -1.24 -12.85
N GLY A 21 6.61 -0.95 -11.66
CA GLY A 21 7.97 -1.37 -11.32
C GLY A 21 9.01 -0.82 -12.30
N GLU A 22 9.82 -1.70 -12.88
CA GLU A 22 10.81 -1.34 -13.92
C GLU A 22 10.26 -1.46 -15.35
N GLN A 23 8.97 -1.81 -15.51
CA GLN A 23 8.34 -1.98 -16.82
C GLN A 23 7.95 -0.64 -17.45
N GLU A 24 7.99 -0.56 -18.79
CA GLU A 24 7.56 0.62 -19.54
C GLU A 24 6.03 0.73 -19.67
N PHE A 25 5.31 -0.37 -19.49
CA PHE A 25 3.84 -0.40 -19.48
C PHE A 25 3.31 -1.58 -18.65
N GLY A 26 2.03 -1.51 -18.27
CA GLY A 26 1.32 -2.62 -17.65
C GLY A 26 1.39 -2.62 -16.12
N LEU A 27 1.37 -3.80 -15.52
CA LEU A 27 1.43 -3.99 -14.07
C LEU A 27 2.54 -4.98 -13.74
N ASP A 28 3.40 -4.59 -12.81
CA ASP A 28 4.43 -5.47 -12.28
C ASP A 28 3.92 -6.22 -11.06
N LEU A 29 3.78 -7.54 -11.21
CA LEU A 29 3.28 -8.41 -10.14
C LEU A 29 4.12 -8.31 -8.87
N SER A 30 5.45 -8.23 -9.00
CA SER A 30 6.33 -8.15 -7.83
C SER A 30 6.13 -6.85 -7.04
N THR A 31 5.87 -5.75 -7.75
CA THR A 31 5.57 -4.43 -7.19
C THR A 31 4.21 -4.44 -6.51
N MET A 32 3.19 -5.00 -7.19
CA MET A 32 1.86 -5.16 -6.61
C MET A 32 1.86 -6.02 -5.34
N GLU A 33 2.61 -7.12 -5.32
CA GLU A 33 2.74 -8.00 -4.16
C GLU A 33 3.39 -7.28 -2.97
N LYS A 34 4.43 -6.48 -3.21
CA LYS A 34 5.07 -5.66 -2.18
C LYS A 34 4.08 -4.66 -1.59
N ILE A 35 3.39 -3.90 -2.44
CA ILE A 35 2.38 -2.91 -2.01
C ILE A 35 1.25 -3.60 -1.22
N ALA A 36 0.74 -4.73 -1.70
CA ALA A 36 -0.30 -5.48 -1.01
C ALA A 36 0.16 -5.97 0.38
N LYS A 37 1.42 -6.40 0.50
CA LYS A 37 2.00 -6.81 1.78
C LYS A 37 2.12 -5.63 2.75
N ASP A 38 2.53 -4.47 2.27
CA ASP A 38 2.62 -3.26 3.10
C ASP A 38 1.23 -2.80 3.58
N ILE A 39 0.22 -2.81 2.70
CA ILE A 39 -1.18 -2.53 3.07
C ILE A 39 -1.67 -3.52 4.14
N LYS A 40 -1.35 -4.81 3.98
CA LYS A 40 -1.70 -5.84 4.97
C LYS A 40 -1.07 -5.54 6.33
N ASN A 41 0.21 -5.19 6.37
CA ASN A 41 0.90 -4.86 7.63
C ASN A 41 0.23 -3.66 8.32
N VAL A 42 -0.12 -2.61 7.58
CA VAL A 42 -0.82 -1.43 8.12
C VAL A 42 -2.20 -1.79 8.68
N LYS A 43 -2.93 -2.69 7.99
CA LYS A 43 -4.22 -3.19 8.47
C LYS A 43 -4.08 -4.01 9.75
N GLU A 44 -3.02 -4.83 9.87
CA GLU A 44 -2.72 -5.61 11.09
C GLU A 44 -2.35 -4.71 12.29
N LEU A 45 -1.82 -3.51 12.04
CA LEU A 45 -1.64 -2.47 13.05
C LEU A 45 -2.95 -1.80 13.49
N GLY A 46 -4.09 -2.16 12.90
CA GLY A 46 -5.43 -1.67 13.25
C GLY A 46 -5.89 -0.42 12.48
N THR A 47 -5.19 -0.03 11.41
CA THR A 47 -5.61 1.07 10.54
C THR A 47 -6.53 0.56 9.44
N GLU A 48 -7.63 1.26 9.19
CA GLU A 48 -8.54 0.98 8.08
C GLU A 48 -8.00 1.63 6.80
N VAL A 49 -7.85 0.86 5.71
CA VAL A 49 -7.28 1.35 4.44
C VAL A 49 -8.31 1.17 3.34
N SER A 50 -8.65 2.27 2.66
CA SER A 50 -9.29 2.26 1.34
C SER A 50 -8.23 2.49 0.28
N LEU A 51 -8.40 1.88 -0.89
CA LEU A 51 -7.67 2.23 -2.11
C LEU A 51 -8.47 3.23 -2.93
#